data_AF-A0A944BM49-F1
#
_entry.id   AF-A0A944BM49-F1
#
_cell.length_a   1.000
_cell.length_b   1.000
_cell.length_c   1.000
_cell.angle_alpha   90.00
_cell.angle_beta   90.00
_cell.angle_gamma   90.00
#
_symmetry.space_group_name_H-M   'P 1'
#
loop_
_entity.id
_entity.type
_entity.pdbx_description
1 polymer ?
#
loop_
_entity_poly.entity_id
_entity_poly.type
_entity_poly.pdbx_seq_one_letter_code
_entity_poly.pdbx_strand_id
1 'polypeptide(L)'
;IKRDKIPIYSVDLAKIIRPGVGYIKVNSYSMTTTDEVNKAIETLESEGGFHTLILDLQGNGGGIMKAAINMVNLFLEPNKTIVSSKGTHYPEQFIRSSNWGKKLIDTKLIVLIDEYSASASEITAGALQDWDRATIIGRRSFGKGLIQNRTTLYDGSELRLTIARYFTPTGRSIQKPYDKGAENYYHDLENRYKRGEFMHSDSITFPDSLKYKTLIKGKTIYGGGGIFPDIFVPLDTNKYTQYHKSLLRKGIINKETTSYIAKNRNNLIRSFKNIEYFKYYFTVPNSLLDKIKEDSKEEKINFDEKDFDDSKEKISLQIKAIIGQTLFGTKAYYDIMLQENDALQRALQYIKEGK
;
A
#
# COMPACT_ATOMS: atom_id res chain seq x y z
N ILE A 1 -8.92 32.67 -13.52
CA ILE A 1 -8.76 31.19 -13.62
C ILE A 1 -9.15 30.59 -12.28
N LYS A 2 -10.32 29.97 -12.18
CA LYS A 2 -10.72 29.24 -10.96
C LYS A 2 -10.03 27.88 -11.05
N ARG A 3 -9.03 27.60 -10.20
CA ARG A 3 -8.42 26.26 -10.11
C ARG A 3 -9.53 25.30 -9.71
N ASP A 4 -9.88 24.36 -10.60
CA ASP A 4 -10.70 23.22 -10.21
C ASP A 4 -9.96 22.41 -9.14
N LYS A 5 -10.69 21.90 -8.16
CA LYS A 5 -10.12 20.96 -7.19
C LYS A 5 -9.72 19.71 -7.96
N ILE A 6 -8.43 19.37 -7.96
CA ILE A 6 -7.96 18.10 -8.51
C ILE A 6 -8.56 17.00 -7.61
N PRO A 7 -9.46 16.14 -8.13
CA PRO A 7 -10.05 15.08 -7.32
C PRO A 7 -8.94 14.11 -6.91
N ILE A 8 -8.79 13.92 -5.60
CA ILE A 8 -7.88 12.93 -5.02
C ILE A 8 -8.68 11.65 -4.84
N TYR A 9 -8.47 10.69 -5.74
CA TYR A 9 -9.10 9.38 -5.69
C TYR A 9 -8.40 8.49 -4.66
N SER A 10 -9.17 7.60 -4.04
CA SER A 10 -8.68 6.55 -3.15
C SER A 10 -8.22 5.31 -3.91
N VAL A 11 -8.88 4.97 -5.02
CA VAL A 11 -8.53 3.83 -5.87
C VAL A 11 -7.62 4.29 -7.01
N ASP A 12 -6.38 3.82 -6.96
CA ASP A 12 -5.32 4.17 -7.91
C ASP A 12 -5.33 3.29 -9.18
N LEU A 13 -5.71 2.02 -9.02
CA LEU A 13 -5.77 1.06 -10.10
C LEU A 13 -6.81 -0.01 -9.80
N ALA A 14 -7.60 -0.39 -10.81
CA ALA A 14 -8.44 -1.58 -10.83
C ALA A 14 -8.30 -2.24 -12.20
N LYS A 15 -7.91 -3.52 -12.25
CA LYS A 15 -7.69 -4.27 -13.51
C LYS A 15 -7.70 -5.78 -13.28
N ILE A 16 -8.15 -6.55 -14.28
CA ILE A 16 -7.87 -7.99 -14.36
C ILE A 16 -6.40 -8.22 -14.78
N ILE A 17 -5.58 -8.71 -13.86
CA ILE A 17 -4.12 -8.86 -14.08
C ILE A 17 -3.71 -10.26 -14.58
N ARG A 18 -4.58 -11.26 -14.36
CA ARG A 18 -4.52 -12.62 -14.90
C ARG A 18 -5.96 -13.13 -15.05
N PRO A 19 -6.23 -14.12 -15.91
CA PRO A 19 -7.56 -14.72 -15.99
C PRO A 19 -8.10 -15.10 -14.60
N GLY A 20 -9.27 -14.57 -14.23
CA GLY A 20 -9.91 -14.82 -12.93
C GLY A 20 -9.31 -14.09 -11.72
N VAL A 21 -8.27 -13.27 -11.90
CA VAL A 21 -7.58 -12.52 -10.82
C VAL A 21 -7.75 -11.01 -11.01
N GLY A 22 -8.62 -10.43 -10.21
CA GLY A 22 -8.80 -8.98 -10.10
C GLY A 22 -7.78 -8.37 -9.15
N TYR A 23 -7.38 -7.13 -9.44
CA TYR A 23 -6.47 -6.34 -8.62
C TYR A 23 -7.08 -4.96 -8.36
N ILE A 24 -7.08 -4.52 -7.10
CA ILE A 24 -7.47 -3.16 -6.70
C ILE A 24 -6.39 -2.58 -5.79
N LYS A 25 -5.82 -1.43 -6.17
CA LYS A 25 -4.93 -0.65 -5.31
C LYS A 25 -5.69 0.50 -4.66
N VAL A 26 -5.69 0.52 -3.32
CA VAL A 26 -6.28 1.60 -2.53
C VAL A 26 -5.18 2.30 -1.75
N ASN A 27 -4.98 3.60 -2.00
CA ASN A 27 -3.87 4.37 -1.43
C ASN A 27 -4.29 5.33 -0.30
N SER A 28 -5.59 5.54 -0.12
CA SER A 28 -6.11 6.28 1.04
C SER A 28 -7.55 5.87 1.36
N TYR A 29 -7.98 6.09 2.60
CA TYR A 29 -9.38 5.99 3.00
C TYR A 29 -10.00 7.38 3.13
N SER A 30 -10.67 7.82 2.06
CA SER A 30 -11.45 9.06 1.98
C SER A 30 -12.95 8.78 2.17
N MET A 31 -13.78 9.82 2.02
CA MET A 31 -15.23 9.67 2.08
C MET A 31 -15.78 8.88 0.88
N THR A 32 -15.11 8.96 -0.27
CA THR A 32 -15.55 8.35 -1.54
C THR A 32 -15.00 6.94 -1.75
N THR A 33 -14.08 6.46 -0.90
CA THR A 33 -13.42 5.15 -1.07
C THR A 33 -14.40 4.00 -1.24
N THR A 34 -15.51 3.99 -0.50
CA THR A 34 -16.49 2.90 -0.60
C THR A 34 -17.10 2.83 -2.00
N ASP A 35 -17.50 3.97 -2.55
CA ASP A 35 -18.11 4.06 -3.88
C ASP A 35 -17.08 3.75 -4.98
N GLU A 36 -15.85 4.24 -4.83
CA GLU A 36 -14.76 3.97 -5.77
C GLU A 36 -14.40 2.48 -5.82
N VAL A 37 -14.41 1.79 -4.68
CA VAL A 37 -14.15 0.34 -4.60
C VAL A 37 -15.30 -0.45 -5.22
N ASN A 38 -16.56 -0.08 -4.96
CA ASN A 38 -17.71 -0.72 -5.63
C ASN A 38 -17.63 -0.57 -7.15
N LYS A 39 -17.32 0.64 -7.63
CA LYS A 39 -17.13 0.89 -9.06
C LYS A 39 -15.94 0.12 -9.64
N ALA A 40 -14.86 -0.03 -8.88
CA ALA A 40 -13.72 -0.86 -9.28
C ALA A 40 -14.13 -2.34 -9.43
N ILE A 41 -14.93 -2.87 -8.49
CA ILE A 41 -15.45 -4.24 -8.56
C ILE A 41 -16.34 -4.42 -9.80
N GLU A 42 -17.28 -3.50 -10.05
CA GLU A 42 -18.12 -3.53 -11.26
C GLU A 42 -17.29 -3.49 -12.55
N THR A 43 -16.21 -2.68 -12.55
CA THR A 43 -15.27 -2.62 -13.68
C THR A 43 -14.62 -3.98 -13.91
N LEU A 44 -14.10 -4.62 -12.85
CA LEU A 44 -13.46 -5.94 -12.94
C LEU A 44 -14.43 -7.03 -13.43
N GLU A 45 -15.70 -6.97 -13.02
CA GLU A 45 -16.73 -7.89 -13.50
C GLU A 45 -17.01 -7.71 -14.98
N SER A 46 -17.05 -6.46 -15.45
CA SER A 46 -17.24 -6.15 -16.88
C SER A 46 -16.04 -6.53 -17.76
N GLU A 47 -14.82 -6.53 -17.21
CA GLU A 47 -13.57 -6.87 -17.92
C GLU A 47 -13.34 -8.38 -18.11
N GLY A 48 -14.21 -9.23 -17.56
CA GLY A 48 -14.11 -10.69 -17.69
C GLY A 48 -14.36 -11.47 -16.40
N GLY A 49 -14.65 -10.79 -15.29
CA GLY A 49 -14.94 -11.42 -14.01
C GLY A 49 -13.69 -11.91 -13.26
N PHE A 50 -13.86 -12.16 -11.97
CA PHE A 50 -12.80 -12.68 -11.11
C PHE A 50 -13.38 -13.59 -10.01
N HIS A 51 -12.62 -14.61 -9.64
CA HIS A 51 -12.89 -15.44 -8.47
C HIS A 51 -11.85 -15.21 -7.36
N THR A 52 -10.79 -14.46 -7.67
CA THR A 52 -9.74 -14.05 -6.74
C THR A 52 -9.51 -12.56 -6.85
N LEU A 53 -9.50 -11.88 -5.70
CA LEU A 53 -9.21 -10.46 -5.60
C LEU A 53 -7.92 -10.26 -4.80
N ILE A 54 -7.02 -9.47 -5.37
CA ILE A 54 -5.86 -8.92 -4.66
C ILE A 54 -6.16 -7.47 -4.31
N LEU A 55 -6.25 -7.17 -3.02
CA LEU A 55 -6.42 -5.83 -2.48
C LEU A 55 -5.05 -5.29 -2.02
N ASP A 56 -4.49 -4.33 -2.75
CA ASP A 56 -3.21 -3.72 -2.43
C ASP A 56 -3.38 -2.49 -1.54
N LEU A 57 -2.92 -2.60 -0.29
CA LEU A 57 -2.89 -1.54 0.72
C LEU A 57 -1.44 -1.08 1.04
N GLN A 58 -0.45 -1.49 0.24
CA GLN A 58 0.93 -1.03 0.37
C GLN A 58 1.01 0.49 0.18
N GLY A 59 1.71 1.19 1.06
CA GLY A 59 1.82 2.65 1.09
C GLY A 59 0.62 3.38 1.71
N ASN A 60 -0.48 2.69 2.02
CA ASN A 60 -1.71 3.32 2.49
C ASN A 60 -1.68 3.59 4.01
N GLY A 61 -1.38 4.83 4.39
CA GLY A 61 -1.35 5.30 5.79
C GLY A 61 -2.72 5.35 6.49
N GLY A 62 -3.79 4.93 5.84
CA GLY A 62 -5.13 4.83 6.39
C GLY A 62 -6.03 5.99 5.98
N GLY A 63 -6.83 6.48 6.93
CA GLY A 63 -7.82 7.54 6.70
C GLY A 63 -9.10 7.29 7.50
N ILE A 64 -10.25 7.48 6.87
CA ILE A 64 -11.56 7.42 7.52
C ILE A 64 -11.90 5.97 7.91
N MET A 65 -12.05 5.73 9.21
CA MET A 65 -12.38 4.41 9.78
C MET A 65 -13.67 3.81 9.19
N LYS A 66 -14.70 4.64 8.96
CA LYS A 66 -15.96 4.21 8.33
C LYS A 66 -15.74 3.57 6.95
N ALA A 67 -14.82 4.10 6.16
CA ALA A 67 -14.50 3.53 4.85
C ALA A 67 -13.81 2.16 4.98
N ALA A 68 -12.94 1.96 5.97
CA ALA A 68 -12.37 0.64 6.26
C ALA A 68 -13.43 -0.37 6.73
N ILE A 69 -14.35 0.04 7.61
CA ILE A 69 -15.48 -0.81 8.04
C ILE A 69 -16.32 -1.23 6.83
N ASN A 70 -16.64 -0.29 5.95
CA ASN A 70 -17.37 -0.57 4.72
C ASN A 70 -16.61 -1.50 3.77
N MET A 71 -15.28 -1.37 3.68
CA MET A 71 -14.45 -2.25 2.87
C MET A 71 -14.45 -3.68 3.42
N VAL A 72 -14.29 -3.85 4.74
CA VAL A 72 -14.35 -5.17 5.38
C VAL A 72 -15.74 -5.80 5.24
N ASN A 73 -16.80 -4.98 5.30
CA ASN A 73 -18.18 -5.41 5.09
C ASN A 73 -18.40 -6.16 3.77
N LEU A 74 -17.63 -5.86 2.72
CA LEU A 74 -17.75 -6.54 1.44
C LEU A 74 -17.39 -8.03 1.55
N PHE A 75 -16.53 -8.40 2.49
CA PHE A 75 -15.91 -9.73 2.53
C PHE A 75 -16.36 -10.60 3.71
N LEU A 76 -17.02 -10.02 4.71
CA LEU A 76 -17.50 -10.76 5.88
C LEU A 76 -19.02 -11.00 5.83
N GLU A 77 -19.39 -12.19 6.30
CA GLU A 77 -20.75 -12.49 6.74
C GLU A 77 -21.22 -11.48 7.80
N PRO A 78 -22.53 -11.18 7.90
CA PRO A 78 -23.08 -10.27 8.90
C PRO A 78 -22.76 -10.69 10.34
N ASN A 79 -22.84 -9.72 11.25
CA ASN A 79 -22.69 -9.90 12.69
C ASN A 79 -21.30 -10.39 13.15
N LYS A 80 -20.28 -10.32 12.29
CA LYS A 80 -18.87 -10.57 12.65
C LYS A 80 -18.23 -9.27 13.14
N THR A 81 -17.56 -9.28 14.28
CA THR A 81 -16.79 -8.11 14.76
C THR A 81 -15.74 -7.73 13.73
N ILE A 82 -15.70 -6.47 13.31
CA ILE A 82 -14.67 -5.91 12.43
C ILE A 82 -13.56 -5.31 13.29
N VAL A 83 -13.95 -4.50 14.27
CA VAL A 83 -13.04 -3.76 15.14
C VAL A 83 -13.77 -3.43 16.42
N SER A 84 -13.05 -3.45 17.54
CA SER A 84 -13.52 -2.89 18.80
C SER A 84 -12.64 -1.72 19.23
N SER A 85 -13.17 -0.85 20.09
CA SER A 85 -12.43 0.30 20.61
C SER A 85 -12.74 0.52 22.08
N LYS A 86 -11.72 0.96 22.83
CA LYS A 86 -11.83 1.23 24.28
C LYS A 86 -10.80 2.27 24.70
N GLY A 87 -11.18 3.16 25.61
CA GLY A 87 -10.30 4.14 26.24
C GLY A 87 -10.71 4.42 27.68
N THR A 88 -9.97 5.28 28.37
CA THR A 88 -10.22 5.59 29.79
C THR A 88 -11.61 6.19 30.00
N HIS A 89 -12.01 7.14 29.14
CA HIS A 89 -13.31 7.79 29.15
C HIS A 89 -14.09 7.52 27.85
N TYR A 90 -13.74 6.42 27.18
CA TYR A 90 -14.35 6.02 25.93
C TYR A 90 -14.89 4.59 26.13
N PRO A 91 -16.23 4.42 26.19
CA PRO A 91 -16.83 3.13 26.48
C PRO A 91 -16.42 2.11 25.41
N GLU A 92 -16.39 0.85 25.81
CA GLU A 92 -16.07 -0.21 24.88
C GLU A 92 -17.15 -0.32 23.80
N GLN A 93 -16.73 -0.27 22.54
CA GLN A 93 -17.62 -0.37 21.39
C GLN A 93 -17.17 -1.49 20.48
N PHE A 94 -18.14 -2.23 19.93
CA PHE A 94 -17.91 -3.26 18.93
C PHE A 94 -18.60 -2.85 17.64
N ILE A 95 -17.83 -2.70 16.58
CA ILE A 95 -18.36 -2.49 15.25
C ILE A 95 -18.40 -3.84 14.54
N ARG A 96 -19.58 -4.23 14.10
CA ARG A 96 -19.83 -5.52 13.45
C ARG A 96 -20.19 -5.33 11.99
N SER A 97 -19.92 -6.35 11.20
CA SER A 97 -20.34 -6.40 9.81
C SER A 97 -21.85 -6.45 9.68
N SER A 98 -22.37 -5.88 8.59
CA SER A 98 -23.79 -5.83 8.28
C SER A 98 -24.12 -6.45 6.92
N ASN A 99 -25.40 -6.55 6.58
CA ASN A 99 -25.88 -6.94 5.24
C ASN A 99 -25.81 -5.82 4.21
N TRP A 100 -25.18 -4.69 4.55
CA TRP A 100 -25.13 -3.53 3.65
C TRP A 100 -24.09 -3.72 2.54
N GLY A 101 -24.48 -3.32 1.32
CA GLY A 101 -23.61 -3.32 0.15
C GLY A 101 -23.45 -4.69 -0.51
N LYS A 102 -22.58 -4.73 -1.53
CA LYS A 102 -22.24 -5.95 -2.27
C LYS A 102 -21.49 -6.93 -1.37
N LYS A 103 -21.73 -8.23 -1.58
CA LYS A 103 -21.02 -9.32 -0.90
C LYS A 103 -20.12 -10.07 -1.85
N LEU A 104 -18.85 -10.15 -1.48
CA LEU A 104 -17.79 -10.91 -2.12
C LEU A 104 -17.33 -12.04 -1.20
N ILE A 105 -18.24 -12.64 -0.42
CA ILE A 105 -17.88 -13.59 0.65
C ILE A 105 -17.21 -14.85 0.08
N ASP A 106 -17.63 -15.29 -1.10
CA ASP A 106 -17.08 -16.46 -1.79
C ASP A 106 -15.82 -16.18 -2.62
N THR A 107 -15.45 -14.90 -2.81
CA THR A 107 -14.25 -14.53 -3.57
C THR A 107 -12.99 -14.82 -2.77
N LYS A 108 -12.01 -15.55 -3.33
CA LYS A 108 -10.70 -15.68 -2.68
C LYS A 108 -10.05 -14.31 -2.52
N LEU A 109 -9.53 -13.99 -1.34
CA LEU A 109 -9.01 -12.66 -1.04
C LEU A 109 -7.56 -12.73 -0.56
N ILE A 110 -6.71 -11.92 -1.19
CA ILE A 110 -5.35 -11.65 -0.76
C ILE A 110 -5.25 -10.15 -0.48
N VAL A 111 -4.63 -9.78 0.65
CA VAL A 111 -4.36 -8.38 0.99
C VAL A 111 -2.86 -8.16 1.02
N LEU A 112 -2.38 -7.18 0.25
CA LEU A 112 -0.97 -6.78 0.27
C LEU A 112 -0.77 -5.62 1.24
N ILE A 113 0.22 -5.73 2.12
CA ILE A 113 0.58 -4.70 3.10
C ILE A 113 2.10 -4.48 3.14
N ASP A 114 2.49 -3.29 3.57
CA ASP A 114 3.88 -2.96 3.85
C ASP A 114 3.99 -2.14 5.15
N GLU A 115 5.21 -1.75 5.50
CA GLU A 115 5.53 -0.96 6.69
C GLU A 115 4.85 0.42 6.75
N TYR A 116 4.28 0.89 5.64
CA TYR A 116 3.54 2.14 5.53
C TYR A 116 2.02 1.95 5.58
N SER A 117 1.52 0.72 5.45
CA SER A 117 0.13 0.39 5.74
C SER A 117 -0.19 0.73 7.21
N ALA A 118 -1.12 1.64 7.45
CA ALA A 118 -1.42 2.11 8.81
C ALA A 118 -2.92 2.35 9.06
N SER A 119 -3.32 2.38 10.34
CA SER A 119 -4.65 2.82 10.79
C SER A 119 -5.79 2.07 10.09
N ALA A 120 -6.60 2.75 9.26
CA ALA A 120 -7.71 2.14 8.51
C ALA A 120 -7.28 0.93 7.65
N SER A 121 -6.05 0.93 7.10
CA SER A 121 -5.48 -0.23 6.39
C SER A 121 -5.25 -1.42 7.34
N GLU A 122 -4.83 -1.15 8.57
CA GLU A 122 -4.58 -2.17 9.60
C GLU A 122 -5.89 -2.71 10.19
N ILE A 123 -6.93 -1.88 10.30
CA ILE A 123 -8.29 -2.34 10.61
C ILE A 123 -8.75 -3.34 9.53
N THR A 124 -8.57 -2.98 8.26
CA THR A 124 -8.99 -3.83 7.14
C THR A 124 -8.20 -5.14 7.10
N ALA A 125 -6.87 -5.08 7.10
CA ALA A 125 -6.02 -6.27 7.07
C ALA A 125 -6.19 -7.13 8.32
N GLY A 126 -6.25 -6.51 9.51
CA GLY A 126 -6.40 -7.23 10.78
C GLY A 126 -7.75 -7.93 10.91
N ALA A 127 -8.86 -7.25 10.55
CA ALA A 127 -10.18 -7.88 10.58
C ALA A 127 -10.25 -9.10 9.65
N LEU A 128 -9.72 -8.96 8.42
CA LEU A 128 -9.75 -10.03 7.44
C LEU A 128 -8.80 -11.19 7.80
N GLN A 129 -7.64 -10.90 8.40
CA GLN A 129 -6.71 -11.93 8.89
C GLN A 129 -7.30 -12.71 10.06
N ASP A 130 -7.84 -12.02 11.06
CA ASP A 130 -8.37 -12.62 12.28
C ASP A 130 -9.54 -13.57 11.99
N TRP A 131 -10.35 -13.27 10.97
CA TRP A 131 -11.44 -14.14 10.52
C TRP A 131 -11.01 -15.24 9.55
N ASP A 132 -9.71 -15.38 9.26
CA ASP A 132 -9.18 -16.24 8.20
C ASP A 132 -9.81 -15.98 6.82
N ARG A 133 -10.29 -14.74 6.61
CA ARG A 133 -11.00 -14.36 5.39
C ARG A 133 -10.04 -14.02 4.25
N ALA A 134 -8.89 -13.44 4.57
CA ALA A 134 -7.85 -13.13 3.60
C ALA A 134 -6.51 -13.74 4.00
N THR A 135 -5.66 -13.99 3.00
CA THR A 135 -4.22 -14.19 3.23
C THR A 135 -3.51 -12.85 3.12
N ILE A 136 -2.77 -12.49 4.16
CA ILE A 136 -1.99 -11.25 4.21
C ILE A 136 -0.58 -11.52 3.70
N ILE A 137 -0.14 -10.79 2.68
CA ILE A 137 1.17 -10.97 2.05
C ILE A 137 1.94 -9.64 2.05
N GLY A 138 3.23 -9.67 2.38
CA GLY A 138 4.09 -8.49 2.33
C GLY A 138 4.96 -8.35 3.57
N ARG A 139 4.97 -7.17 4.19
CA ARG A 139 5.76 -6.88 5.40
C ARG A 139 4.88 -6.39 6.54
N ARG A 140 5.41 -6.44 7.77
CA ARG A 140 4.68 -5.97 8.96
C ARG A 140 4.28 -4.50 8.81
N SER A 141 3.02 -4.20 9.08
CA SER A 141 2.45 -2.85 8.97
C SER A 141 3.01 -1.86 10.00
N PHE A 142 2.52 -0.62 9.97
CA PHE A 142 3.08 0.47 10.78
C PHE A 142 2.87 0.32 12.31
N GLY A 143 1.71 -0.16 12.74
CA GLY A 143 1.33 -0.34 14.13
C GLY A 143 0.60 0.85 14.77
N LYS A 144 -0.29 1.53 14.05
CA LYS A 144 -1.10 2.65 14.59
C LYS A 144 -2.49 2.18 15.01
N GLY A 145 -2.60 1.76 16.26
CA GLY A 145 -3.82 1.33 16.96
C GLY A 145 -4.57 2.42 17.74
N LEU A 146 -4.36 3.71 17.44
CA LEU A 146 -4.91 4.84 18.19
C LEU A 146 -6.07 5.53 17.47
N ILE A 147 -7.11 5.87 18.23
CA ILE A 147 -8.21 6.74 17.81
C ILE A 147 -7.94 8.15 18.36
N GLN A 148 -7.88 9.12 17.46
CA GLN A 148 -7.62 10.51 17.79
C GLN A 148 -8.85 11.37 17.46
N ASN A 149 -9.28 12.18 18.42
CA ASN A 149 -10.30 13.20 18.22
C ASN A 149 -9.63 14.53 17.86
N ARG A 150 -10.28 15.30 16.97
CA ARG A 150 -9.86 16.66 16.62
C ARG A 150 -10.86 17.63 17.18
N THR A 151 -10.37 18.61 17.94
CA THR A 151 -11.20 19.66 18.52
C THR A 151 -10.61 21.01 18.13
N THR A 152 -11.39 21.81 17.41
CA THR A 152 -11.02 23.20 17.11
C THR A 152 -11.22 24.03 18.37
N LEU A 153 -10.20 24.80 18.75
CA LEU A 153 -10.22 25.71 19.89
C LEU A 153 -10.74 27.09 19.47
N TYR A 154 -11.07 27.93 20.45
CA TYR A 154 -11.67 29.26 20.21
C TYR A 154 -10.78 30.21 19.40
N ASP A 155 -9.46 30.02 19.45
CA ASP A 155 -8.47 30.78 18.69
C ASP A 155 -8.23 30.24 17.27
N GLY A 156 -8.97 29.19 16.88
CA GLY A 156 -8.85 28.52 15.58
C GLY A 156 -7.75 27.44 15.53
N SER A 157 -7.00 27.22 16.60
CA SER A 157 -6.04 26.11 16.68
C SER A 157 -6.75 24.74 16.78
N GLU A 158 -6.03 23.64 16.52
CA GLU A 158 -6.59 22.28 16.53
C GLU A 158 -5.89 21.42 17.59
N LEU A 159 -6.65 20.93 18.58
CA LEU A 159 -6.20 19.90 19.50
C LEU A 159 -6.44 18.52 18.89
N ARG A 160 -5.37 17.71 18.79
CA ARG A 160 -5.46 16.29 18.43
C ARG A 160 -5.20 15.43 19.66
N LEU A 161 -6.26 14.86 20.23
CA LEU A 161 -6.17 14.06 21.44
C LEU A 161 -6.45 12.59 21.15
N THR A 162 -5.56 11.71 21.58
CA THR A 162 -5.82 10.27 21.57
C THR A 162 -6.84 9.94 22.65
N ILE A 163 -8.00 9.41 22.26
CA ILE A 163 -9.12 9.15 23.18
C ILE A 163 -9.37 7.65 23.42
N ALA A 164 -8.90 6.80 22.52
CA ALA A 164 -9.10 5.35 22.62
C ALA A 164 -8.03 4.58 21.84
N ARG A 165 -7.95 3.28 22.12
CA ARG A 165 -7.27 2.30 21.27
C ARG A 165 -8.31 1.47 20.53
N TYR A 166 -7.95 0.95 19.37
CA TYR A 166 -8.74 -0.08 18.70
C TYR A 166 -8.05 -1.44 18.74
N PHE A 167 -8.87 -2.49 18.63
CA PHE A 167 -8.48 -3.88 18.69
C PHE A 167 -9.13 -4.63 17.54
N THR A 168 -8.39 -5.61 17.03
CA THR A 168 -8.86 -6.53 15.98
C THR A 168 -9.89 -7.52 16.54
N PRO A 169 -10.57 -8.33 15.70
CA PRO A 169 -11.59 -9.27 16.15
C PRO A 169 -11.16 -10.27 17.24
N THR A 170 -9.87 -10.66 17.30
CA THR A 170 -9.36 -11.53 18.37
C THR A 170 -9.07 -10.78 19.68
N GLY A 171 -9.33 -9.48 19.73
CA GLY A 171 -9.00 -8.61 20.86
C GLY A 171 -7.54 -8.18 20.91
N ARG A 172 -6.72 -8.50 19.88
CA ARG A 172 -5.31 -8.10 19.88
C ARG A 172 -5.18 -6.62 19.56
N SER A 173 -4.41 -5.90 20.37
CA SER A 173 -3.99 -4.54 20.04
C SER A 173 -2.85 -4.60 19.04
N ILE A 174 -2.93 -3.81 17.99
CA ILE A 174 -1.86 -3.67 16.98
C ILE A 174 -0.98 -2.47 17.27
N GLN A 175 -1.26 -1.71 18.32
CA GLN A 175 -0.50 -0.50 18.65
C GLN A 175 0.95 -0.86 18.99
N LYS A 176 1.90 -0.29 18.24
CA LYS A 176 3.32 -0.40 18.57
C LYS A 176 3.65 0.34 19.87
N PRO A 177 4.69 -0.08 20.62
CA PRO A 177 5.09 0.59 21.84
C PRO A 177 5.46 2.06 21.59
N TYR A 178 5.19 2.89 22.59
CA TYR A 178 5.54 4.33 22.61
C TYR A 178 5.97 4.78 24.02
N ASP A 179 6.25 3.81 24.89
CA ASP A 179 6.76 3.98 26.26
C ASP A 179 8.20 4.52 26.28
N LYS A 180 8.97 4.28 25.22
CA LYS A 180 10.35 4.76 25.05
C LYS A 180 10.47 6.17 24.44
N GLY A 181 9.39 6.96 24.55
CA GLY A 181 9.36 8.34 24.07
C GLY A 181 9.05 8.50 22.58
N ALA A 182 8.74 9.75 22.19
CA ALA A 182 8.31 10.09 20.84
C ALA A 182 9.38 9.79 19.78
N GLU A 183 10.64 10.01 20.10
CA GLU A 183 11.76 9.78 19.17
C GLU A 183 11.83 8.32 18.72
N ASN A 184 11.73 7.39 19.67
CA ASN A 184 11.74 5.96 19.35
C ASN A 184 10.54 5.57 18.47
N TYR A 185 9.38 6.18 18.71
CA TYR A 185 8.17 5.93 17.93
C TYR A 185 8.32 6.40 16.46
N TYR A 186 8.95 7.56 16.24
CA TYR A 186 9.18 8.12 14.90
C TYR A 186 10.32 7.42 14.15
N HIS A 187 11.40 7.04 14.86
CA HIS A 187 12.52 6.29 14.28
C HIS A 187 12.30 4.78 14.21
N ASP A 188 11.13 4.27 14.59
CA ASP A 188 10.82 2.84 14.58
C ASP A 188 11.09 2.20 13.20
N LEU A 189 10.65 2.80 12.09
CA LEU A 189 10.90 2.24 10.76
C LEU A 189 12.40 2.13 10.43
N GLU A 190 13.18 3.16 10.78
CA GLU A 190 14.63 3.15 10.60
C GLU A 190 15.30 2.09 11.49
N ASN A 191 14.85 1.96 12.74
CA ASN A 191 15.35 0.95 13.68
C ASN A 191 15.03 -0.48 13.20
N ARG A 192 13.81 -0.70 12.70
CA ARG A 192 13.39 -1.97 12.07
C ARG A 192 14.27 -2.30 10.87
N TYR A 193 14.53 -1.33 10.00
CA TYR A 193 15.45 -1.50 8.88
C TYR A 193 16.86 -1.87 9.35
N LYS A 194 17.43 -1.11 10.30
CA LYS A 194 18.80 -1.33 10.82
C LYS A 194 18.98 -2.70 11.47
N ARG A 195 17.93 -3.26 12.11
CA ARG A 195 17.97 -4.59 12.72
C ARG A 195 17.60 -5.74 11.77
N GLY A 196 17.41 -5.47 10.48
CA GLY A 196 17.18 -6.48 9.46
C GLY A 196 15.72 -6.96 9.31
N GLU A 197 14.76 -6.30 9.96
CA GLU A 197 13.35 -6.71 9.95
C GLU A 197 12.75 -6.76 8.54
N PHE A 198 13.22 -5.89 7.64
CA PHE A 198 12.68 -5.85 6.29
C PHE A 198 13.25 -6.96 5.40
N MET A 199 14.33 -7.64 5.84
CA MET A 199 15.05 -8.64 5.05
C MET A 199 14.80 -10.06 5.54
N HIS A 200 14.59 -10.23 6.85
CA HIS A 200 14.52 -11.54 7.47
C HIS A 200 13.36 -11.63 8.45
N SER A 201 12.48 -12.61 8.26
CA SER A 201 11.31 -12.81 9.13
C SER A 201 11.67 -13.28 10.54
N ASP A 202 12.79 -13.98 10.69
CA ASP A 202 13.32 -14.50 11.96
C ASP A 202 13.93 -13.42 12.86
N SER A 203 14.31 -12.27 12.30
CA SER A 203 14.72 -11.08 13.05
C SER A 203 13.59 -10.44 13.86
N ILE A 204 12.36 -10.94 13.70
CA ILE A 204 11.14 -10.39 14.28
C ILE A 204 10.71 -11.28 15.44
N THR A 205 11.01 -10.83 16.65
CA THR A 205 10.64 -11.53 17.88
C THR A 205 9.41 -10.87 18.51
N PHE A 206 8.40 -11.68 18.79
CA PHE A 206 7.22 -11.27 19.55
C PHE A 206 7.22 -12.01 20.90
N PRO A 207 7.03 -11.29 22.03
CA PRO A 207 6.73 -11.92 23.31
C PRO A 207 5.55 -12.89 23.24
N ASP A 208 5.59 -13.96 24.02
CA ASP A 208 4.49 -14.94 24.09
C ASP A 208 3.17 -14.30 24.52
N SER A 209 3.21 -13.26 25.35
CA SER A 209 2.04 -12.49 25.78
C SER A 209 1.31 -11.77 24.63
N LEU A 210 1.95 -11.67 23.46
CA LEU A 210 1.38 -11.07 22.26
C LEU A 210 0.96 -12.11 21.21
N LYS A 211 0.99 -13.42 21.53
CA LYS A 211 0.46 -14.48 20.67
C LYS A 211 -1.05 -14.58 20.79
N TYR A 212 -1.72 -14.57 19.65
CA TYR A 212 -3.16 -14.78 19.49
C TYR A 212 -3.39 -15.86 18.43
N LYS A 213 -4.64 -16.29 18.30
CA LYS A 213 -5.07 -17.27 17.30
C LYS A 213 -6.17 -16.68 16.43
N THR A 214 -6.11 -16.93 15.12
CA THR A 214 -7.23 -16.60 14.23
C THR A 214 -8.49 -17.38 14.64
N LEU A 215 -9.65 -16.80 14.37
CA LEU A 215 -10.94 -17.22 14.91
C LEU A 215 -11.47 -18.50 14.28
N ILE A 216 -11.03 -18.87 13.08
CA ILE A 216 -11.55 -20.03 12.34
C ILE A 216 -10.51 -21.15 12.27
N LYS A 217 -9.31 -20.87 11.79
CA LYS A 217 -8.25 -21.86 11.55
C LYS A 217 -7.24 -21.97 12.68
N GLY A 218 -7.29 -21.10 13.69
CA GLY A 218 -6.37 -21.14 14.83
C GLY A 218 -4.90 -20.88 14.46
N LYS A 219 -4.64 -20.13 13.40
CA LYS A 219 -3.28 -19.72 13.00
C LYS A 219 -2.69 -18.79 14.04
N THR A 220 -1.41 -18.95 14.36
CA THR A 220 -0.73 -18.02 15.28
C THR A 220 -0.56 -16.66 14.62
N ILE A 221 -1.05 -15.62 15.27
CA ILE A 221 -0.92 -14.21 14.88
C ILE A 221 -0.47 -13.38 16.08
N TYR A 222 -0.02 -12.15 15.85
CA TYR A 222 0.67 -11.36 16.89
C TYR A 222 0.08 -9.96 17.09
N GLY A 223 0.04 -9.48 18.32
CA GLY A 223 -0.25 -8.07 18.65
C GLY A 223 1.01 -7.21 18.82
N GLY A 224 0.80 -5.94 19.19
CA GLY A 224 1.84 -5.04 19.70
C GLY A 224 2.79 -4.42 18.68
N GLY A 225 2.46 -4.46 17.39
CA GLY A 225 3.36 -3.92 16.36
C GLY A 225 2.76 -3.90 14.95
N GLY A 226 1.48 -3.66 14.78
CA GLY A 226 0.83 -3.76 13.48
C GLY A 226 0.45 -5.20 13.12
N ILE A 227 -0.03 -5.35 11.91
CA ILE A 227 -0.39 -6.61 11.27
C ILE A 227 0.88 -7.26 10.73
N PHE A 228 1.19 -8.43 11.27
CA PHE A 228 2.22 -9.29 10.72
C PHE A 228 1.63 -10.13 9.57
N PRO A 229 2.28 -10.19 8.39
CA PRO A 229 1.74 -10.92 7.25
C PRO A 229 1.75 -12.43 7.49
N ASP A 230 0.82 -13.15 6.86
CA ASP A 230 0.83 -14.62 6.83
C ASP A 230 2.00 -15.14 5.97
N ILE A 231 2.34 -14.39 4.91
CA ILE A 231 3.47 -14.65 4.03
C ILE A 231 4.35 -13.41 3.97
N PHE A 232 5.52 -13.52 4.62
CA PHE A 232 6.52 -12.47 4.60
C PHE A 232 7.21 -12.38 3.23
N VAL A 233 7.40 -11.15 2.75
CA VAL A 233 8.14 -10.84 1.52
C VAL A 233 9.26 -9.85 1.85
N PRO A 234 10.54 -10.26 1.75
CA PRO A 234 11.66 -9.40 2.08
C PRO A 234 11.77 -8.24 1.09
N LEU A 235 12.38 -7.14 1.54
CA LEU A 235 12.75 -6.03 0.66
C LEU A 235 13.97 -6.43 -0.18
N ASP A 236 13.86 -6.31 -1.51
CA ASP A 236 15.00 -6.53 -2.40
C ASP A 236 15.96 -5.32 -2.36
N THR A 237 16.98 -5.39 -1.50
CA THR A 237 18.01 -4.35 -1.38
C THR A 237 19.00 -4.33 -2.52
N ASN A 238 19.16 -5.44 -3.24
CA ASN A 238 20.18 -5.54 -4.28
C ASN A 238 19.86 -4.61 -5.45
N LYS A 239 18.58 -4.35 -5.70
CA LYS A 239 18.13 -3.43 -6.76
C LYS A 239 17.89 -1.99 -6.29
N TYR A 240 17.93 -1.74 -4.98
CA TYR A 240 17.61 -0.43 -4.39
C TYR A 240 18.84 0.22 -3.76
N THR A 241 19.76 0.63 -4.63
CA THR A 241 21.11 1.11 -4.32
C THR A 241 21.13 2.50 -3.70
N GLN A 242 22.26 2.91 -3.11
CA GLN A 242 22.39 4.24 -2.48
C GLN A 242 22.35 5.35 -3.54
N TYR A 243 22.90 5.07 -4.72
CA TYR A 243 22.78 5.97 -5.87
C TYR A 243 21.30 6.21 -6.23
N HIS A 244 20.50 5.15 -6.41
CA HIS A 244 19.08 5.27 -6.76
C HIS A 244 18.28 6.04 -5.68
N LYS A 245 18.50 5.73 -4.39
CA LYS A 245 17.88 6.49 -3.28
C LYS A 245 18.21 7.97 -3.33
N SER A 246 19.45 8.31 -3.67
CA SER A 246 19.90 9.70 -3.77
C SER A 246 19.24 10.43 -4.94
N LEU A 247 19.12 9.78 -6.10
CA LEU A 247 18.40 10.32 -7.26
C LEU A 247 16.94 10.66 -6.93
N LEU A 248 16.25 9.75 -6.23
CA LEU A 248 14.86 9.92 -5.79
C LEU A 248 14.73 11.10 -4.83
N ARG A 249 15.57 11.15 -3.79
CA ARG A 249 15.54 12.21 -2.76
C ARG A 249 15.80 13.59 -3.35
N LYS A 250 16.66 13.67 -4.37
CA LYS A 250 16.97 14.91 -5.09
C LYS A 250 15.98 15.24 -6.21
N GLY A 251 15.05 14.32 -6.52
CA GLY A 251 14.02 14.53 -7.55
C GLY A 251 14.54 14.49 -8.99
N ILE A 252 15.76 14.01 -9.22
CA ILE A 252 16.44 14.05 -10.52
C ILE A 252 15.69 13.25 -11.59
N ILE A 253 15.21 12.06 -11.23
CA ILE A 253 14.45 11.19 -12.15
C ILE A 253 13.20 11.93 -12.65
N ASN A 254 12.46 12.58 -11.75
CA ASN A 254 11.24 13.32 -12.11
C ASN A 254 11.56 14.54 -12.98
N LYS A 255 12.60 15.31 -12.62
CA LYS A 255 13.06 16.49 -13.36
C LYS A 255 13.43 16.12 -14.80
N GLU A 256 14.33 15.16 -14.96
CA GLU A 256 14.84 14.78 -16.29
C GLU A 256 13.78 14.08 -17.14
N THR A 257 12.93 13.25 -16.53
CA THR A 257 11.81 12.64 -17.26
C THR A 257 10.82 13.68 -17.75
N THR A 258 10.50 14.68 -16.93
CA THR A 258 9.59 15.78 -17.32
C THR A 258 10.19 16.60 -18.47
N SER A 259 11.48 16.92 -18.39
CA SER A 259 12.22 17.59 -19.47
C SER A 259 12.21 16.78 -20.78
N TYR A 260 12.39 15.46 -20.70
CA TYR A 260 12.30 14.57 -21.85
C TYR A 260 10.90 14.57 -22.47
N ILE A 261 9.85 14.46 -21.64
CA ILE A 261 8.46 14.50 -22.10
C ILE A 261 8.16 15.82 -22.81
N ALA A 262 8.58 16.95 -22.24
CA ALA A 262 8.34 18.27 -22.82
C ALA A 262 8.94 18.39 -24.23
N LYS A 263 10.17 17.87 -24.42
CA LYS A 263 10.87 17.89 -25.72
C LYS A 263 10.28 16.90 -26.74
N ASN A 264 9.73 15.78 -26.29
CA ASN A 264 9.30 14.67 -27.17
C ASN A 264 7.78 14.47 -27.26
N ARG A 265 6.97 15.36 -26.65
CA ARG A 265 5.52 15.19 -26.45
C ARG A 265 4.78 14.75 -27.72
N ASN A 266 4.98 15.46 -28.83
CA ASN A 266 4.28 15.19 -30.08
C ASN A 266 4.65 13.82 -30.67
N ASN A 267 5.92 13.42 -30.57
CA ASN A 267 6.37 12.11 -31.03
C ASN A 267 5.78 11.00 -30.13
N LEU A 268 5.85 11.15 -28.81
CA LEU A 268 5.31 10.17 -27.86
C LEU A 268 3.82 9.91 -28.08
N ILE A 269 3.01 10.96 -28.25
CA ILE A 269 1.55 10.85 -28.51
C ILE A 269 1.25 10.24 -29.90
N ARG A 270 2.12 10.47 -30.89
CA ARG A 270 1.97 9.89 -32.23
C ARG A 270 2.32 8.40 -32.22
N SER A 271 3.42 8.04 -31.57
CA SER A 271 4.01 6.70 -31.59
C SER A 271 3.29 5.70 -30.67
N PHE A 272 2.66 6.16 -29.59
CA PHE A 272 2.02 5.29 -28.60
C PHE A 272 0.55 5.64 -28.41
N LYS A 273 -0.34 4.89 -29.08
CA LYS A 273 -1.79 5.13 -29.07
C LYS A 273 -2.54 4.49 -27.91
N ASN A 274 -1.99 3.42 -27.35
CA ASN A 274 -2.59 2.74 -26.21
C ASN A 274 -1.50 2.27 -25.24
N ILE A 275 -1.92 2.02 -24.00
CA ILE A 275 -1.03 1.68 -22.90
C ILE A 275 -0.31 0.34 -23.11
N GLU A 276 -0.98 -0.68 -23.68
CA GLU A 276 -0.35 -2.00 -23.85
C GLU A 276 0.77 -1.93 -24.89
N TYR A 277 0.56 -1.20 -25.99
CA TYR A 277 1.59 -0.93 -26.99
C TYR A 277 2.76 -0.13 -26.39
N PHE A 278 2.48 0.90 -25.57
CA PHE A 278 3.53 1.63 -24.85
C PHE A 278 4.32 0.74 -23.90
N LYS A 279 3.62 -0.08 -23.10
CA LYS A 279 4.24 -1.02 -22.16
C LYS A 279 5.16 -2.01 -22.87
N TYR A 280 4.78 -2.48 -24.05
CA TYR A 280 5.58 -3.46 -24.78
C TYR A 280 6.74 -2.82 -25.55
N TYR A 281 6.51 -1.72 -26.26
CA TYR A 281 7.47 -1.19 -27.24
C TYR A 281 8.27 0.03 -26.79
N PHE A 282 7.86 0.76 -25.74
CA PHE A 282 8.66 1.89 -25.26
C PHE A 282 9.86 1.40 -24.44
N THR A 283 11.06 1.81 -24.89
CA THR A 283 12.32 1.64 -24.17
C THR A 283 12.87 3.00 -23.78
N VAL A 284 13.33 3.15 -22.54
CA VAL A 284 13.97 4.38 -22.08
C VAL A 284 15.24 4.62 -22.90
N PRO A 285 15.38 5.76 -23.61
CA PRO A 285 16.58 6.04 -24.38
C PRO A 285 17.81 6.19 -23.48
N ASN A 286 18.97 5.67 -23.91
CA ASN A 286 20.23 5.87 -23.19
C ASN A 286 20.54 7.36 -22.99
N SER A 287 20.19 8.22 -23.94
CA SER A 287 20.37 9.67 -23.81
C SER A 287 19.62 10.29 -22.62
N LEU A 288 18.49 9.72 -22.19
CA LEU A 288 17.79 10.16 -20.98
C LEU A 288 18.50 9.65 -19.72
N LEU A 289 18.97 8.39 -19.73
CA LEU A 289 19.78 7.86 -18.63
C LEU A 289 21.08 8.63 -18.45
N ASP A 290 21.73 9.02 -19.54
CA ASP A 290 22.97 9.81 -19.52
C ASP A 290 22.72 11.21 -18.95
N LYS A 291 21.57 11.83 -19.26
CA LYS A 291 21.16 13.10 -18.64
C LYS A 291 20.94 13.00 -17.14
N ILE A 292 20.35 11.90 -16.66
CA ILE A 292 20.21 11.64 -15.22
C ILE A 292 21.59 11.48 -14.56
N LYS A 293 22.54 10.79 -15.21
CA LYS A 293 23.92 10.67 -14.70
C LYS A 293 24.60 12.03 -14.63
N GLU A 294 24.46 12.87 -15.65
CA GLU A 294 25.01 14.23 -15.69
C GLU A 294 24.45 15.09 -14.54
N ASP A 295 23.12 15.17 -14.42
CA ASP A 295 22.44 15.94 -13.37
C ASP A 295 22.78 15.41 -11.95
N SER A 296 22.99 14.10 -11.81
CA SER A 296 23.44 13.52 -10.54
C SER A 296 24.81 14.04 -10.10
N LYS A 297 25.73 14.27 -11.05
CA LYS A 297 27.06 14.83 -10.77
C LYS A 297 26.96 16.31 -10.38
N GLU A 298 26.10 17.07 -11.06
CA GLU A 298 25.82 18.48 -10.72
C GLU A 298 25.25 18.64 -9.30
N GLU A 299 24.33 17.74 -8.92
CA GLU A 299 23.72 17.68 -7.58
C GLU A 299 24.62 17.09 -6.50
N LYS A 300 25.91 16.84 -6.82
CA LYS A 300 26.94 16.28 -5.93
C LYS A 300 26.56 14.91 -5.37
N ILE A 301 25.85 14.10 -6.17
CA ILE A 301 25.67 12.67 -5.88
C ILE A 301 26.90 11.94 -6.42
N ASN A 302 27.54 11.15 -5.56
CA ASN A 302 28.64 10.30 -5.98
C ASN A 302 28.11 9.24 -6.95
N PHE A 303 28.53 9.32 -8.21
CA PHE A 303 28.21 8.30 -9.20
C PHE A 303 29.04 7.05 -8.91
N ASP A 304 28.35 5.92 -8.80
CA ASP A 304 28.93 4.60 -8.70
C ASP A 304 28.33 3.73 -9.82
N GLU A 305 29.20 3.18 -10.67
CA GLU A 305 28.79 2.46 -11.88
C GLU A 305 28.04 1.18 -11.56
N LYS A 306 28.51 0.45 -10.55
CA LYS A 306 27.86 -0.79 -10.09
C LYS A 306 26.47 -0.49 -9.52
N ASP A 307 26.36 0.52 -8.66
CA ASP A 307 25.10 0.96 -8.08
C ASP A 307 24.10 1.44 -9.15
N PHE A 308 24.61 2.09 -10.22
CA PHE A 308 23.79 2.48 -11.36
C PHE A 308 23.30 1.25 -12.12
N ASP A 309 24.18 0.31 -12.47
CA ASP A 309 23.81 -0.88 -13.24
C ASP A 309 22.83 -1.77 -12.47
N ASP A 310 23.06 -1.99 -11.18
CA ASP A 310 22.18 -2.75 -10.28
C ASP A 310 20.78 -2.12 -10.16
N SER A 311 20.66 -0.79 -10.30
CA SER A 311 19.40 -0.04 -10.19
C SER A 311 18.80 0.42 -11.52
N LYS A 312 19.48 0.18 -12.64
CA LYS A 312 19.12 0.71 -13.97
C LYS A 312 17.73 0.27 -14.41
N GLU A 313 17.37 -0.99 -14.16
CA GLU A 313 16.04 -1.52 -14.47
C GLU A 313 14.95 -0.75 -13.73
N LYS A 314 15.16 -0.47 -12.43
CA LYS A 314 14.20 0.27 -11.59
C LYS A 314 14.06 1.73 -12.00
N ILE A 315 15.19 2.39 -12.23
CA ILE A 315 15.21 3.76 -12.74
C ILE A 315 14.45 3.81 -14.07
N SER A 316 14.69 2.85 -14.96
CA SER A 316 14.03 2.79 -16.28
C SER A 316 12.53 2.53 -16.16
N LEU A 317 12.10 1.63 -15.27
CA LEU A 317 10.67 1.39 -15.05
C LEU A 317 9.97 2.63 -14.50
N GLN A 318 10.60 3.34 -13.56
CA GLN A 318 10.04 4.57 -13.00
C GLN A 318 9.91 5.67 -14.06
N ILE A 319 10.94 5.88 -14.89
CA ILE A 319 10.88 6.79 -16.04
C ILE A 319 9.72 6.41 -16.97
N LYS A 320 9.62 5.12 -17.32
CA LYS A 320 8.55 4.60 -18.16
C LYS A 320 7.17 4.82 -17.54
N ALA A 321 7.02 4.64 -16.23
CA ALA A 321 5.78 4.87 -15.51
C ALA A 321 5.39 6.35 -15.51
N ILE A 322 6.33 7.28 -15.31
CA ILE A 322 6.08 8.74 -15.35
C ILE A 322 5.68 9.20 -16.76
N ILE A 323 6.34 8.67 -17.80
CA ILE A 323 5.96 8.93 -19.19
C ILE A 323 4.56 8.36 -19.46
N GLY A 324 4.31 7.11 -19.08
CA GLY A 324 3.02 6.46 -19.22
C GLY A 324 1.90 7.22 -18.52
N GLN A 325 2.16 7.74 -17.32
CA GLN A 325 1.25 8.61 -16.58
C GLN A 325 0.85 9.84 -17.39
N THR A 326 1.82 10.47 -18.03
CA THR A 326 1.60 11.70 -18.80
C THR A 326 0.81 11.43 -20.07
N LEU A 327 0.99 10.25 -20.69
CA LEU A 327 0.31 9.87 -21.92
C LEU A 327 -1.10 9.29 -21.69
N PHE A 328 -1.28 8.50 -20.64
CA PHE A 328 -2.47 7.65 -20.44
C PHE A 328 -3.14 7.83 -19.07
N GLY A 329 -2.67 8.78 -18.25
CA GLY A 329 -3.22 9.11 -16.94
C GLY A 329 -2.66 8.25 -15.80
N THR A 330 -3.07 8.59 -14.56
CA THR A 330 -2.53 8.02 -13.32
C THR A 330 -2.59 6.49 -13.25
N LYS A 331 -3.65 5.86 -13.77
CA LYS A 331 -3.77 4.39 -13.79
C LYS A 331 -2.59 3.72 -14.52
N ALA A 332 -2.05 4.37 -15.55
CA ALA A 332 -0.94 3.83 -16.32
C ALA A 332 0.38 3.79 -15.53
N TYR A 333 0.60 4.77 -14.65
CA TYR A 333 1.73 4.76 -13.73
C TYR A 333 1.71 3.47 -12.90
N TYR A 334 0.58 3.22 -12.23
CA TYR A 334 0.44 2.08 -11.33
C TYR A 334 0.49 0.75 -12.08
N ASP A 335 -0.15 0.63 -13.25
CA ASP A 335 -0.10 -0.59 -14.08
C ASP A 335 1.35 -0.93 -14.49
N ILE A 336 2.14 0.07 -14.90
CA ILE A 336 3.56 -0.14 -15.23
C ILE A 336 4.36 -0.57 -13.99
N MET A 337 4.15 0.10 -12.85
CA MET A 337 4.85 -0.17 -11.60
C MET A 337 4.51 -1.52 -10.97
N LEU A 338 3.40 -2.18 -11.34
CA LEU A 338 3.08 -3.53 -10.86
C LEU A 338 4.20 -4.56 -11.14
N GLN A 339 5.00 -4.34 -12.18
CA GLN A 339 6.10 -5.23 -12.55
C GLN A 339 7.17 -5.38 -11.46
N GLU A 340 7.31 -4.38 -10.59
CA GLU A 340 8.28 -4.36 -9.50
C GLU A 340 7.70 -4.66 -8.12
N ASN A 341 6.41 -4.99 -8.05
CA ASN A 341 5.75 -5.25 -6.78
C ASN A 341 6.01 -6.70 -6.34
N ASP A 342 7.04 -6.91 -5.52
CA ASP A 342 7.45 -8.23 -5.03
C ASP A 342 6.33 -8.96 -4.27
N ALA A 343 5.52 -8.22 -3.50
CA ALA A 343 4.37 -8.79 -2.78
C ALA A 343 3.30 -9.28 -3.76
N LEU A 344 3.06 -8.56 -4.86
CA LEU A 344 2.18 -9.00 -5.92
C LEU A 344 2.73 -10.25 -6.63
N GLN A 345 4.02 -10.28 -6.96
CA GLN A 345 4.62 -11.47 -7.58
C GLN A 345 4.49 -12.69 -6.66
N ARG A 346 4.75 -12.52 -5.36
CA ARG A 346 4.54 -13.59 -4.37
C ARG A 346 3.08 -14.02 -4.28
N ALA A 347 2.13 -13.08 -4.34
CA ALA A 347 0.70 -13.38 -4.33
C ALA A 347 0.27 -14.17 -5.58
N LEU A 348 0.75 -13.81 -6.76
CA LEU A 348 0.50 -14.56 -7.99
C LEU A 348 1.08 -15.97 -7.92
N GLN A 349 2.28 -16.13 -7.34
CA GLN A 349 2.86 -17.44 -7.08
C GLN A 349 2.00 -18.25 -6.08
N TYR A 350 1.54 -17.63 -4.99
CA TYR A 350 0.68 -18.26 -3.99
C TYR A 350 -0.63 -18.78 -4.60
N ILE A 351 -1.25 -18.00 -5.49
CA ILE A 351 -2.45 -18.42 -6.23
C ILE A 351 -2.13 -19.65 -7.10
N LYS A 352 -0.99 -19.65 -7.80
CA LYS A 352 -0.55 -20.76 -8.65
C LYS A 352 -0.27 -22.05 -7.86
N GLU A 353 0.14 -21.95 -6.59
CA GLU A 353 0.31 -23.09 -5.68
C GLU A 353 -1.04 -23.74 -5.27
N GLY A 354 -2.19 -23.15 -5.64
CA GLY A 354 -3.52 -23.70 -5.36
C GLY A 354 -4.03 -23.47 -3.94
N LYS A 355 -3.41 -22.53 -3.20
CA LYS A 355 -3.69 -22.28 -1.79
C LYS A 355 -4.64 -21.09 -1.54
#